data_AF-A0A090CZU9-F1
#
_entry.id   AF-A0A090CZU9-F1
#
_cell.length_a   1.000
_cell.length_b   1.000
_cell.length_c   1.000
_cell.angle_alpha   90.00
_cell.angle_beta   90.00
_cell.angle_gamma   90.00
#
_symmetry.space_group_name_H-M   'P 1'
#
loop_
_entity.id
_entity.type
_entity.pdbx_description
1 polymer ?
#
loop_
_entity_poly.entity_id
_entity_poly.type
_entity_poly.pdbx_seq_one_letter_code
_entity_poly.pdbx_strand_id
1 'polypeptide(L)'
;MVDSEKPPFEKKLPEEPKEKGFKRPEKIEDIYKLASSNARDTLAYIALIIGLLLLFFDRLLGGCIIGIIAGLYFSKEIMVIVKNLEDFIENLGVVRSLILGGALLGLLIEAPAIFLGAAVAIGLKQIIFPDDSENVK
;
A
#
# COMPACT_ATOMS: atom_id res chain seq x y z
N MET A 1 52.01 -13.87 -62.78
CA MET A 1 51.72 -15.23 -62.29
C MET A 1 51.69 -15.18 -60.78
N VAL A 2 50.49 -15.02 -60.20
CA VAL A 2 50.18 -15.36 -58.80
C VAL A 2 48.74 -15.82 -58.82
N ASP A 3 48.57 -17.14 -58.79
CA ASP A 3 47.33 -17.79 -58.38
C ASP A 3 47.00 -17.35 -56.95
N SER A 4 45.77 -16.95 -56.72
CA SER A 4 45.18 -16.88 -55.39
C SER A 4 43.68 -17.05 -55.53
N GLU A 5 43.28 -18.32 -55.66
CA GLU A 5 41.94 -18.78 -55.32
C GLU A 5 41.56 -18.22 -53.94
N LYS A 6 40.56 -17.33 -53.90
CA LYS A 6 39.92 -16.95 -52.65
C LYS A 6 38.85 -17.99 -52.30
N PRO A 7 38.81 -18.48 -51.06
CA PRO A 7 38.08 -19.69 -50.69
C PRO A 7 36.56 -19.55 -50.80
N PRO A 8 35.84 -20.63 -51.15
CA PRO A 8 34.43 -20.59 -51.51
C PRO A 8 33.52 -20.86 -50.32
N PHE A 9 33.58 -20.10 -49.23
CA PHE A 9 32.64 -20.32 -48.09
C PHE A 9 32.38 -19.04 -47.28
N GLU A 10 31.63 -18.10 -47.84
CA GLU A 10 30.81 -17.20 -47.01
C GLU A 10 29.43 -17.83 -46.81
N LYS A 11 29.35 -18.71 -45.80
CA LYS A 11 28.08 -19.15 -45.22
C LYS A 11 27.34 -17.89 -44.75
N LYS A 12 26.23 -17.55 -45.40
CA LYS A 12 25.23 -16.64 -44.83
C LYS A 12 24.80 -17.23 -43.49
N LEU A 13 25.24 -16.61 -42.39
CA LEU A 13 24.73 -16.90 -41.05
C LEU A 13 23.22 -16.69 -41.09
N PRO A 14 22.41 -17.66 -40.63
CA PRO A 14 20.97 -17.46 -40.54
C PRO A 14 20.71 -16.26 -39.62
N GLU A 15 19.91 -15.31 -40.11
CA GLU A 15 19.46 -14.15 -39.34
C GLU A 15 18.95 -14.60 -37.98
N GLU A 16 19.51 -14.03 -36.90
CA GLU A 16 19.06 -14.31 -35.55
C GLU A 16 17.55 -14.06 -35.46
N PRO A 17 16.78 -14.97 -34.85
CA PRO A 17 15.34 -14.82 -34.76
C PRO A 17 15.06 -13.58 -33.91
N LYS A 18 14.57 -12.52 -34.57
CA LYS A 18 14.02 -11.31 -33.95
C LYS A 18 13.35 -11.68 -32.64
N GLU A 19 13.92 -11.20 -31.53
CA GLU A 19 13.38 -11.38 -30.19
C GLU A 19 11.89 -11.06 -30.25
N LYS A 20 11.07 -12.12 -30.18
CA LYS A 20 9.64 -11.96 -29.94
C LYS A 20 9.57 -11.38 -28.54
N GLY A 21 9.38 -10.06 -28.47
CA GLY A 21 9.03 -9.36 -27.25
C GLY A 21 8.00 -10.19 -26.52
N PHE A 22 8.31 -10.53 -25.27
CA PHE A 22 7.52 -11.39 -24.42
C PHE A 22 6.15 -10.72 -24.22
N LYS A 23 5.20 -10.99 -25.12
CA LYS A 23 3.80 -10.60 -24.96
C LYS A 23 3.31 -11.39 -23.76
N ARG A 24 3.36 -10.77 -22.58
CA ARG A 24 2.66 -11.27 -21.40
C ARG A 24 1.21 -11.49 -21.86
N PRO A 25 0.65 -12.70 -21.71
CA PRO A 25 -0.69 -12.96 -22.21
C PRO A 25 -1.64 -11.99 -21.51
N GLU A 26 -2.41 -11.22 -22.29
CA GLU A 26 -3.36 -10.18 -21.84
C GLU A 26 -4.27 -10.67 -20.71
N LYS A 27 -4.54 -11.99 -20.67
CA LYS A 27 -5.28 -12.66 -19.58
C LYS A 27 -4.65 -12.54 -18.19
N ILE A 28 -3.32 -12.44 -18.06
CA ILE A 28 -2.66 -12.28 -16.75
C ILE A 28 -2.88 -10.86 -16.21
N GLU A 29 -2.90 -9.86 -17.09
CA GLU A 29 -3.17 -8.47 -16.72
C GLU A 29 -4.64 -8.29 -16.32
N ASP A 30 -5.55 -8.97 -17.00
CA ASP A 30 -6.97 -8.97 -16.66
C ASP A 30 -7.28 -9.76 -15.37
N ILE A 31 -6.61 -10.88 -15.10
CA ILE A 31 -6.75 -11.61 -13.82
C ILE A 31 -6.17 -10.77 -12.66
N TYR A 32 -5.06 -10.07 -12.88
CA TYR A 32 -4.52 -9.12 -11.90
C TYR A 32 -5.51 -7.99 -11.61
N LYS A 33 -6.17 -7.43 -12.63
CA LYS A 33 -7.15 -6.35 -12.48
C LYS A 33 -8.48 -6.81 -11.90
N LEU A 34 -8.97 -8.02 -12.22
CA LEU A 34 -10.24 -8.54 -11.70
C LEU A 34 -10.17 -8.95 -10.23
N ALA A 35 -8.99 -9.41 -9.77
CA ALA A 35 -8.76 -9.66 -8.35
C ALA A 35 -8.48 -8.36 -7.57
N SER A 36 -8.12 -7.26 -8.23
CA SER A 36 -7.38 -6.17 -7.59
C SER A 36 -8.13 -5.38 -6.52
N SER A 37 -9.45 -5.18 -6.60
CA SER A 37 -10.18 -4.41 -5.57
C SER A 37 -10.81 -5.33 -4.53
N ASN A 38 -11.63 -6.29 -4.98
CA ASN A 38 -12.38 -7.16 -4.07
C ASN A 38 -11.46 -8.12 -3.31
N ALA A 39 -10.37 -8.60 -3.91
CA ALA A 39 -9.41 -9.44 -3.18
C ALA A 39 -8.59 -8.63 -2.18
N ARG A 40 -8.32 -7.34 -2.45
CA ARG A 40 -7.61 -6.47 -1.50
C ARG A 40 -8.45 -6.23 -0.26
N ASP A 41 -9.73 -5.92 -0.42
CA ASP A 41 -10.65 -5.72 0.71
C ASP A 41 -10.89 -7.02 1.47
N THR A 42 -11.04 -8.14 0.76
CA THR A 42 -11.13 -9.46 1.39
C THR A 42 -9.86 -9.79 2.19
N LEU A 43 -8.68 -9.50 1.64
CA LEU A 43 -7.41 -9.72 2.32
C LEU A 43 -7.29 -8.82 3.57
N ALA A 44 -7.74 -7.58 3.49
CA ALA A 44 -7.78 -6.67 4.63
C ALA A 44 -8.70 -7.18 5.75
N TYR A 45 -9.89 -7.69 5.40
CA TYR A 45 -10.79 -8.31 6.38
C TYR A 45 -10.17 -9.55 7.02
N ILE A 46 -9.55 -10.44 6.22
CA ILE A 46 -8.85 -11.62 6.75
C ILE A 46 -7.72 -11.20 7.68
N ALA A 47 -6.89 -10.24 7.28
CA ALA A 47 -5.79 -9.73 8.09
C ALA A 47 -6.30 -9.10 9.39
N LEU A 48 -7.42 -8.37 9.36
CA LEU A 48 -8.04 -7.80 10.54
C LEU A 48 -8.54 -8.88 11.50
N ILE A 49 -9.21 -9.92 11.00
CA ILE A 49 -9.66 -11.07 11.81
C ILE A 49 -8.45 -11.77 12.45
N ILE A 50 -7.38 -12.01 11.68
CA ILE A 50 -6.14 -12.60 12.20
C ILE A 50 -5.52 -11.70 13.27
N GLY A 51 -5.45 -10.39 13.04
CA GLY A 51 -4.94 -9.42 14.02
C GLY A 51 -5.75 -9.43 15.33
N LEU A 52 -7.07 -9.47 15.24
CA LEU A 52 -7.96 -9.57 16.41
C LEU A 52 -7.76 -10.88 17.18
N LEU A 53 -7.65 -12.01 16.47
CA LEU A 53 -7.34 -13.29 17.11
C LEU A 53 -5.95 -13.30 17.74
N LEU A 54 -4.97 -12.65 17.10
CA LEU A 54 -3.61 -12.53 17.61
C LEU A 54 -3.53 -11.71 18.89
N LEU A 55 -4.42 -10.74 19.13
CA LEU A 55 -4.41 -9.98 20.39
C LEU A 55 -4.46 -10.87 21.64
N PHE A 56 -5.07 -12.07 21.56
CA PHE A 56 -5.12 -13.02 22.66
C PHE A 56 -3.79 -13.74 22.92
N PHE A 57 -2.93 -13.87 21.92
CA PHE A 57 -1.65 -14.58 22.01
C PHE A 57 -0.47 -13.62 22.10
N ASP A 58 -0.45 -12.62 21.21
CA ASP A 58 0.55 -11.56 21.12
C ASP A 58 -0.14 -10.21 20.84
N ARG A 59 -0.27 -9.41 21.90
CA ARG A 59 -0.89 -8.08 21.83
C ARG A 59 -0.15 -7.12 20.91
N LEU A 60 1.17 -7.25 20.79
CA LEU A 60 1.99 -6.35 19.98
C LEU A 60 1.78 -6.66 18.49
N LEU A 61 1.93 -7.91 18.09
CA LEU A 61 1.75 -8.31 16.69
C LEU A 61 0.30 -8.13 16.23
N GLY A 62 -0.67 -8.56 17.04
CA GLY A 62 -2.09 -8.37 16.74
C GLY A 62 -2.44 -6.88 16.60
N GLY A 63 -1.97 -6.06 17.55
CA GLY A 63 -2.16 -4.62 17.53
C GLY A 63 -1.53 -3.95 16.31
N CYS A 64 -0.28 -4.31 15.97
CA CYS A 64 0.40 -3.78 14.78
C CYS A 64 -0.34 -4.12 13.48
N ILE A 65 -0.84 -5.34 13.31
CA ILE A 65 -1.61 -5.73 12.11
C ILE A 65 -2.88 -4.90 12.00
N ILE A 66 -3.64 -4.78 13.10
CA ILE A 66 -4.86 -3.96 13.15
C ILE A 66 -4.51 -2.50 12.81
N GLY A 67 -3.46 -1.97 13.42
CA GLY A 67 -2.94 -0.63 13.16
C GLY A 67 -2.62 -0.41 11.70
N ILE A 68 -1.84 -1.31 11.08
CA ILE A 68 -1.44 -1.20 9.67
C ILE A 68 -2.67 -1.19 8.76
N ILE A 69 -3.60 -2.13 8.95
CA ILE A 69 -4.82 -2.21 8.13
C ILE A 69 -5.66 -0.93 8.31
N ALA A 70 -5.88 -0.51 9.56
CA ALA A 70 -6.62 0.72 9.85
C ALA A 70 -5.94 1.95 9.23
N GLY A 71 -4.62 2.09 9.38
CA GLY A 71 -3.87 3.20 8.79
C GLY A 71 -3.91 3.21 7.27
N LEU A 72 -3.80 2.05 6.61
CA LEU A 72 -3.88 1.97 5.14
C LEU A 72 -5.26 2.37 4.61
N TYR A 73 -6.34 1.93 5.27
CA TYR A 73 -7.70 2.19 4.84
C TYR A 73 -8.17 3.61 5.20
N PHE A 74 -7.91 4.06 6.42
CA PHE A 74 -8.37 5.36 6.93
C PHE A 74 -7.34 6.48 6.80
N SER A 75 -6.24 6.28 6.06
CA SER A 75 -5.19 7.29 5.93
C SER A 75 -5.71 8.66 5.47
N LYS A 76 -6.72 8.70 4.60
CA LYS A 76 -7.22 9.97 4.03
C LYS A 76 -8.06 10.70 5.05
N GLU A 77 -8.98 9.99 5.69
CA GLU A 77 -9.86 10.46 6.75
C GLU A 77 -9.06 10.97 7.94
N ILE A 78 -8.06 10.22 8.38
CA ILE A 78 -7.15 10.62 9.46
C ILE A 78 -6.41 11.91 9.08
N MET A 79 -5.87 12.00 7.86
CA MET A 79 -5.18 13.21 7.40
C MET A 79 -6.12 14.42 7.31
N VAL A 80 -7.36 14.23 6.87
CA VAL A 80 -8.37 15.30 6.82
C VAL A 80 -8.70 15.80 8.22
N ILE A 81 -8.91 14.91 9.18
CA ILE A 81 -9.19 15.28 10.58
C ILE A 81 -7.98 16.01 11.19
N VAL A 82 -6.77 15.52 10.95
CA VAL A 82 -5.54 16.13 11.48
C VAL A 82 -5.29 17.52 10.86
N LYS A 83 -5.53 17.68 9.56
CA LYS A 83 -5.37 18.98 8.87
C LYS A 83 -6.43 20.01 9.28
N ASN A 84 -7.66 19.57 9.57
CA ASN A 84 -8.79 20.44 9.93
C ASN A 84 -9.20 20.23 11.40
N LEU A 85 -8.21 20.12 12.29
CA LEU A 85 -8.47 19.79 13.69
C LEU A 85 -9.26 20.89 14.41
N GLU A 86 -9.00 22.16 14.06
CA GLU A 86 -9.71 23.32 14.62
C GLU A 86 -11.20 23.26 14.29
N ASP A 87 -11.55 23.16 12.99
CA ASP A 87 -12.93 22.99 12.54
C ASP A 87 -13.59 21.75 13.18
N PHE A 88 -12.86 20.65 13.31
CA PHE A 88 -13.37 19.44 13.96
C PHE A 88 -13.71 19.68 15.43
N ILE A 89 -12.85 20.38 16.17
CA ILE A 89 -13.06 20.74 17.59
C ILE A 89 -14.24 21.70 17.73
N GLU A 90 -14.36 22.70 16.86
CA GLU A 90 -15.46 23.66 16.87
C GLU A 90 -16.81 22.98 16.63
N ASN A 91 -16.88 22.12 15.61
CA ASN A 91 -18.10 21.39 15.26
C ASN A 91 -18.52 20.38 16.33
N LEU A 92 -17.56 19.74 17.01
CA LEU A 92 -17.84 18.75 18.05
C LEU A 92 -18.12 19.40 19.42
N GLY A 93 -17.53 20.58 19.66
CA GLY A 93 -17.51 21.27 20.94
C GLY A 93 -16.32 20.88 21.82
N VAL A 94 -15.83 21.86 22.60
CA VAL A 94 -14.60 21.74 23.42
C VAL A 94 -14.66 20.59 24.43
N VAL A 95 -15.79 20.41 25.13
CA VAL A 95 -15.90 19.35 26.15
C VAL A 95 -15.86 17.96 25.51
N ARG A 96 -16.56 17.77 24.39
CA ARG A 96 -16.63 16.47 23.70
C ARG A 96 -15.30 16.12 23.04
N SER A 97 -14.63 17.09 22.44
CA SER A 97 -13.29 16.90 21.87
C SER A 97 -12.25 16.59 22.94
N LEU A 98 -12.33 17.21 24.12
CA LEU A 98 -11.44 16.88 25.24
C LEU A 98 -11.65 15.44 25.74
N ILE A 99 -12.90 14.99 25.88
CA ILE A 99 -13.22 13.60 26.27
C ILE A 99 -12.70 12.63 25.20
N LEU A 100 -12.93 12.93 23.92
CA LEU A 100 -12.45 12.10 22.81
C LEU A 100 -10.92 12.03 22.78
N GLY A 101 -10.24 13.16 22.95
CA GLY A 101 -8.78 13.23 23.03
C GLY A 101 -8.24 12.43 24.21
N GLY A 102 -8.86 12.55 25.39
CA GLY A 102 -8.51 11.75 26.56
C GLY A 102 -8.72 10.25 26.33
N ALA A 103 -9.82 9.85 25.69
CA ALA A 103 -10.08 8.46 25.34
C ALA A 103 -9.06 7.90 24.34
N LEU A 104 -8.69 8.68 23.31
CA LEU A 104 -7.66 8.31 22.34
C LEU A 104 -6.28 8.18 23.00
N LEU A 105 -5.93 9.08 23.92
CA LEU A 105 -4.68 8.98 24.69
C LEU A 105 -4.68 7.76 25.61
N GLY A 106 -5.81 7.45 26.25
CA GLY A 106 -5.96 6.23 27.05
C GLY A 106 -5.73 4.97 26.20
N LEU A 107 -6.36 4.91 25.02
CA LEU A 107 -6.15 3.82 24.06
C LEU A 107 -4.69 3.75 23.56
N LEU A 108 -4.03 4.88 23.37
CA LEU A 108 -2.62 4.93 22.98
C LEU A 108 -1.70 4.32 24.06
N ILE A 109 -2.03 4.51 25.34
CA ILE A 109 -1.27 3.93 26.45
C ILE A 109 -1.53 2.42 26.57
N GLU A 110 -2.77 1.99 26.43
CA GLU A 110 -3.15 0.58 26.59
C GLU A 110 -2.74 -0.27 25.37
N ALA A 111 -2.93 0.27 24.16
CA ALA A 111 -2.70 -0.43 22.90
C ALA A 111 -1.81 0.38 21.94
N PRO A 112 -0.57 0.74 22.33
CA PRO A 112 0.32 1.58 21.53
C PRO A 112 0.66 0.97 20.17
N ALA A 113 0.69 -0.36 20.08
CA ALA A 113 1.01 -1.09 18.86
C ALA A 113 0.04 -0.77 17.70
N ILE A 114 -1.24 -0.52 18.00
CA ILE A 114 -2.24 -0.14 16.99
C ILE A 114 -1.88 1.22 16.38
N PHE A 115 -1.57 2.20 17.22
CA PHE A 115 -1.21 3.55 16.76
C PHE A 115 0.12 3.57 16.02
N LEU A 116 1.11 2.82 16.48
CA LEU A 116 2.40 2.68 15.80
C LEU A 116 2.24 2.03 14.42
N GLY A 117 1.48 0.93 14.34
CA GLY A 117 1.18 0.27 13.08
C GLY A 117 0.47 1.20 12.10
N ALA A 118 -0.51 1.97 12.60
CA ALA A 118 -1.24 2.95 11.79
C ALA A 118 -0.34 4.09 11.31
N ALA A 119 0.49 4.66 12.19
CA ALA A 119 1.40 5.75 11.83
C ALA A 119 2.42 5.31 10.78
N VAL A 120 3.01 4.11 10.93
CA VAL A 120 3.93 3.55 9.93
C VAL A 120 3.21 3.33 8.60
N ALA A 121 2.03 2.73 8.60
CA ALA A 121 1.26 2.51 7.39
C ALA A 121 0.90 3.80 6.66
N ILE A 122 0.45 4.82 7.39
CA ILE A 122 0.13 6.14 6.84
C ILE A 122 1.40 6.79 6.28
N GLY A 123 2.50 6.78 7.03
CA GLY A 123 3.78 7.37 6.57
C GLY A 123 4.30 6.71 5.31
N LEU A 124 4.27 5.37 5.25
CA LEU A 124 4.65 4.63 4.04
C LEU A 124 3.70 4.94 2.87
N LYS A 125 2.39 4.98 3.12
CA LYS A 125 1.41 5.32 2.08
C LYS A 125 1.64 6.71 1.51
N GLN A 126 1.96 7.70 2.34
CA GLN A 126 2.25 9.06 1.89
C GLN A 126 3.52 9.16 1.05
N ILE A 127 4.56 8.36 1.34
CA ILE A 127 5.80 8.36 0.56
C ILE A 127 5.60 7.71 -0.81
N ILE A 128 4.83 6.61 -0.85
CA ILE A 128 4.64 5.82 -2.08
C ILE A 128 3.55 6.44 -2.97
N PHE A 129 2.49 6.96 -2.36
CA PHE A 129 1.36 7.60 -3.01
C PHE A 129 1.15 8.97 -2.35
N PRO A 130 2.03 9.95 -2.63
CA PRO A 130 1.77 11.31 -2.20
C PRO A 130 0.43 11.72 -2.82
N ASP A 131 -0.58 11.93 -1.98
CA ASP A 131 -1.85 12.47 -2.45
C ASP A 131 -1.53 13.88 -3.01
N ASP A 132 -1.62 14.04 -4.34
CA ASP A 132 -1.52 15.29 -5.09
C ASP A 132 -2.63 16.27 -4.67
N SER A 133 -2.58 16.69 -3.41
CA SER A 133 -3.45 17.72 -2.82
C SER A 133 -2.91 19.12 -3.08
N GLU A 134 -1.90 19.26 -3.94
CA GLU A 134 -1.33 20.51 -4.41
C GLU A 134 -1.94 20.95 -5.75
N ASN A 135 -3.27 20.87 -5.92
CA ASN A 135 -3.99 21.52 -7.03
C ASN A 135 -5.51 21.62 -6.75
N VAL A 136 -5.89 22.29 -5.67
CA VAL A 136 -7.17 23.00 -5.63
C VAL A 136 -6.90 24.36 -4.97
N LYS A 137 -6.65 25.36 -5.82
CA LYS A 137 -6.67 26.78 -5.46
C LYS A 137 -8.11 27.27 -5.34
#